data_AF-A0A8H3QXU2-F1
#
_entry.id   AF-A0A8H3QXU2-F1
#
_cell.length_a   1.000
_cell.length_b   1.000
_cell.length_c   1.000
_cell.angle_alpha   90.00
_cell.angle_beta   90.00
_cell.angle_gamma   90.00
#
_symmetry.space_group_name_H-M   'P 1'
#
loop_
_entity.id
_entity.type
_entity.pdbx_description
1 polymer ?
#
loop_
_entity_poly.entity_id
_entity_poly.type
_entity_poly.pdbx_seq_one_letter_code
_entity_poly.pdbx_strand_id
1 'polypeptide(L)'
;MSDSKFLSKLSQNLLEILDDDEYYDITIEVEILKYIYGGSLSLGKYDTSDIIKILFAADELSLQELVEYLQSYLIENNANWMEQNFNFIYQASFENNSFLELQKYCTNIISKEPDKIFKSSDFSSISEKILISLIQNDDLQMNEIQVWENVLKWGHAQNPELPSDPASLSKDDFNVLRSTLQHCIPFIRFYNLTSKEISDTIIPYREILPEELYVDLLKAFLNLHPDSKSIDKSKPRNLHKSKNIDSKIITCQHAELISKWIDKLDITNKLNTSYEFKLILRGTRDGFAPSKFHEICDEKSCTVSVIKVKGSNEILGGYNPIEWGVSRDNYNITKDSFIFSFVNSDNIENHILSRVIDEQKAIFTASDCGPSFGSNGDDLAIWGNYFYQKSYCLKKSYDKHIRNTKNTFSVEELEVFQIIKC
;
A
#
# COMPACT_ATOMS: atom_id res chain seq x y z
N MET A 1 31.90 -40.09 14.93
CA MET A 1 31.41 -40.89 13.76
C MET A 1 30.33 -40.17 12.95
N SER A 2 29.87 -38.97 13.35
CA SER A 2 28.98 -38.11 12.52
C SER A 2 29.72 -37.37 11.40
N ASP A 3 30.95 -36.93 11.67
CA ASP A 3 31.65 -35.95 10.81
C ASP A 3 32.11 -36.56 9.47
N SER A 4 32.44 -37.86 9.43
CA SER A 4 32.86 -38.49 8.17
C SER A 4 31.70 -38.67 7.19
N LYS A 5 30.45 -38.77 7.71
CA LYS A 5 29.25 -38.95 6.90
C LYS A 5 28.75 -37.61 6.33
N PHE A 6 28.95 -36.52 7.09
CA PHE A 6 28.74 -35.16 6.60
C PHE A 6 29.76 -34.80 5.52
N LEU A 7 31.06 -35.02 5.78
CA LEU A 7 32.12 -34.73 4.80
C LEU A 7 32.01 -35.58 3.53
N SER A 8 31.63 -36.85 3.64
CA SER A 8 31.41 -37.69 2.45
C SER A 8 30.23 -37.20 1.62
N LYS A 9 29.15 -36.76 2.27
CA LYS A 9 27.96 -36.25 1.58
C LYS A 9 28.20 -34.87 0.98
N LEU A 10 28.90 -33.99 1.70
CA LEU A 10 29.35 -32.71 1.19
C LEU A 10 30.25 -32.89 -0.04
N SER A 11 31.23 -33.80 0.02
CA SER A 11 32.11 -34.10 -1.11
C SER A 11 31.37 -34.66 -2.32
N GLN A 12 30.31 -35.47 -2.10
CA GLN A 12 29.52 -36.03 -3.18
C GLN A 12 28.61 -34.98 -3.83
N ASN A 13 27.95 -34.16 -3.03
CA ASN A 13 27.13 -33.05 -3.52
C ASN A 13 27.97 -32.01 -4.28
N LEU A 14 29.20 -31.74 -3.82
CA LEU A 14 30.11 -30.83 -4.52
C LEU A 14 30.51 -31.38 -5.90
N LEU A 15 30.72 -32.70 -6.02
CA LEU A 15 31.01 -33.34 -7.31
C LEU A 15 29.80 -33.33 -8.25
N GLU A 16 28.58 -33.52 -7.73
CA GLU A 16 27.34 -33.45 -8.53
C GLU A 16 27.11 -32.02 -9.07
N ILE A 17 27.36 -30.98 -8.27
CA ILE A 17 27.29 -29.57 -8.72
C ILE A 17 28.35 -29.26 -9.78
N LEU A 18 29.55 -29.83 -9.65
CA LEU A 18 30.66 -29.62 -10.60
C LEU A 18 30.42 -30.29 -11.97
N ASP A 19 29.58 -31.33 -12.02
CA ASP A 19 29.23 -32.06 -13.24
C ASP A 19 27.93 -31.53 -13.92
N ASP A 20 27.25 -30.54 -13.31
CA ASP A 20 26.01 -29.95 -13.85
C ASP A 20 26.30 -28.72 -14.73
N ASP A 21 26.23 -28.91 -16.05
CA ASP A 21 26.46 -27.87 -17.07
C ASP A 21 25.44 -26.70 -17.01
N GLU A 22 24.31 -26.86 -16.30
CA GLU A 22 23.26 -25.83 -16.21
C GLU A 22 23.48 -24.82 -15.06
N TYR A 23 24.28 -25.19 -14.03
CA TYR A 23 24.53 -24.38 -12.82
C TYR A 23 26.01 -24.11 -12.51
N TYR A 24 26.95 -24.59 -13.34
CA TYR A 24 28.39 -24.39 -13.12
C TYR A 24 28.82 -22.92 -13.21
N ASP A 25 28.83 -22.23 -12.07
CA ASP A 25 29.43 -20.91 -11.90
C ASP A 25 30.56 -20.99 -10.88
N ILE A 26 31.80 -20.95 -11.38
CA ILE A 26 33.04 -20.97 -10.59
C ILE A 26 33.00 -19.91 -9.47
N THR A 27 32.31 -18.80 -9.69
CA THR A 27 32.20 -17.69 -8.74
C THR A 27 31.36 -18.06 -7.52
N ILE A 28 30.33 -18.89 -7.69
CA ILE A 28 29.44 -19.38 -6.62
C ILE A 28 30.16 -20.43 -5.79
N GLU A 29 30.80 -21.38 -6.45
CA GLU A 29 31.56 -22.45 -5.80
C GLU A 29 32.66 -21.88 -4.90
N VAL A 30 33.44 -20.91 -5.42
CA VAL A 30 34.50 -20.25 -4.65
C VAL A 30 33.95 -19.56 -3.41
N GLU A 31 32.77 -18.96 -3.48
CA GLU A 31 32.20 -18.22 -2.35
C GLU A 31 31.61 -19.16 -1.28
N ILE A 32 31.01 -20.28 -1.69
CA ILE A 32 30.59 -21.34 -0.78
C ILE A 32 31.79 -21.99 -0.09
N LEU A 33 32.88 -22.26 -0.82
CA LEU A 33 34.10 -22.80 -0.23
C LEU A 33 34.71 -21.80 0.76
N LYS A 34 34.75 -20.50 0.44
CA LYS A 34 35.19 -19.48 1.41
C LYS A 34 34.32 -19.46 2.66
N TYR A 35 33.00 -19.62 2.51
CA TYR A 35 32.12 -19.72 3.67
C TYR A 35 32.42 -20.96 4.52
N ILE A 36 32.56 -22.14 3.90
CA ILE A 36 32.85 -23.40 4.61
C ILE A 36 34.18 -23.33 5.36
N TYR A 37 35.24 -22.79 4.74
CA TYR A 37 36.58 -22.76 5.33
C TYR A 37 36.84 -21.54 6.22
N GLY A 38 36.20 -20.41 5.93
CA GLY A 38 36.49 -19.11 6.54
C GLY A 38 35.34 -18.49 7.33
N GLY A 39 34.12 -19.04 7.25
CA GLY A 39 32.93 -18.52 7.95
C GLY A 39 32.50 -17.12 7.50
N SER A 40 32.97 -16.64 6.34
CA SER A 40 32.70 -15.28 5.86
C SER A 40 32.21 -15.28 4.41
N LEU A 41 31.23 -14.43 4.13
CA LEU A 41 30.60 -14.27 2.82
C LEU A 41 30.57 -12.78 2.43
N SER A 42 30.90 -12.43 1.19
CA SER A 42 30.92 -11.04 0.72
C SER A 42 29.87 -10.78 -0.37
N LEU A 43 28.61 -10.60 0.03
CA LEU A 43 27.47 -10.46 -0.90
C LEU A 43 27.41 -9.16 -1.71
N GLY A 44 28.01 -8.07 -1.22
CA GLY A 44 27.88 -6.73 -1.85
C GLY A 44 28.48 -6.58 -3.26
N LYS A 45 29.10 -7.63 -3.81
CA LYS A 45 29.68 -7.66 -5.17
C LYS A 45 28.83 -8.44 -6.17
N TYR A 46 27.83 -9.17 -5.69
CA TYR A 46 26.99 -10.05 -6.49
C TYR A 46 25.66 -9.37 -6.80
N ASP A 47 25.10 -9.66 -7.96
CA ASP A 47 23.73 -9.25 -8.25
C ASP A 47 22.73 -10.15 -7.51
N THR A 48 21.47 -9.76 -7.44
CA THR A 48 20.44 -10.53 -6.72
C THR A 48 20.30 -11.96 -7.27
N SER A 49 20.48 -12.13 -8.59
CA SER A 49 20.34 -13.43 -9.26
C SER A 49 21.43 -14.41 -8.78
N ASP A 50 22.67 -13.93 -8.72
CA ASP A 50 23.81 -14.71 -8.23
C ASP A 50 23.66 -15.05 -6.75
N ILE A 51 23.13 -14.14 -5.92
CA ILE A 51 22.84 -14.42 -4.51
C ILE A 51 21.81 -15.54 -4.36
N ILE A 52 20.81 -15.59 -5.24
CA ILE A 52 19.80 -16.67 -5.25
C ILE A 52 20.42 -18.00 -5.66
N LYS A 53 21.33 -18.01 -6.65
CA LYS A 53 22.07 -19.23 -7.01
C LYS A 53 22.97 -19.71 -5.85
N ILE A 54 23.62 -18.79 -5.12
CA ILE A 54 24.36 -19.12 -3.89
C ILE A 54 23.44 -19.72 -2.83
N LEU A 55 22.22 -19.19 -2.68
CA LEU A 55 21.19 -19.73 -1.78
C LEU A 55 20.80 -21.16 -2.16
N PHE A 56 20.59 -21.46 -3.44
CA PHE A 56 20.32 -22.82 -3.91
C PHE A 56 21.46 -23.78 -3.60
N ALA A 57 22.70 -23.42 -3.96
CA ALA A 57 23.85 -24.28 -3.69
C ALA A 57 24.12 -24.44 -2.18
N ALA A 58 23.82 -23.42 -1.35
CA ALA A 58 23.88 -23.54 0.09
C ALA A 58 22.87 -24.57 0.64
N ASP A 59 21.66 -24.60 0.09
CA ASP A 59 20.63 -25.58 0.47
C ASP A 59 20.99 -27.01 0.03
N GLU A 60 21.49 -27.18 -1.19
CA GLU A 60 21.95 -28.48 -1.70
C GLU A 60 23.07 -29.07 -0.83
N LEU A 61 23.96 -28.22 -0.33
CA LEU A 61 25.03 -28.60 0.60
C LEU A 61 24.58 -28.68 2.06
N SER A 62 23.28 -28.47 2.33
CA SER A 62 22.65 -28.50 3.65
C SER A 62 23.28 -27.53 4.65
N LEU A 63 23.70 -26.35 4.18
CA LEU A 63 24.28 -25.26 4.97
C LEU A 63 23.19 -24.36 5.56
N GLN A 64 22.42 -24.89 6.51
CA GLN A 64 21.20 -24.25 7.02
C GLN A 64 21.41 -22.81 7.54
N GLU A 65 22.51 -22.53 8.26
CA GLU A 65 22.83 -21.19 8.76
C GLU A 65 23.02 -20.18 7.62
N LEU A 66 23.65 -20.61 6.53
CA LEU A 66 23.87 -19.79 5.34
C LEU A 66 22.54 -19.56 4.59
N VAL A 67 21.70 -20.59 4.49
CA VAL A 67 20.36 -20.52 3.88
C VAL A 67 19.48 -19.52 4.62
N GLU A 68 19.47 -19.54 5.96
CA GLU A 68 18.71 -18.59 6.77
C GLU A 68 19.22 -17.15 6.58
N TYR A 69 20.54 -16.97 6.65
CA TYR A 69 21.17 -15.66 6.44
C TYR A 69 20.86 -15.06 5.06
N LEU A 70 20.98 -15.85 4.00
CA LEU A 70 20.75 -15.39 2.63
C LEU A 70 19.30 -14.99 2.38
N GLN A 71 18.32 -15.75 2.92
CA GLN A 71 16.91 -15.39 2.82
C GLN A 71 16.63 -14.04 3.50
N SER A 72 17.13 -13.82 4.73
CA SER A 72 16.97 -12.54 5.43
C SER A 72 17.65 -11.40 4.66
N TYR A 73 18.87 -11.63 4.16
CA TYR A 73 19.60 -10.63 3.38
C TYR A 73 18.83 -10.19 2.13
N LEU A 74 18.28 -11.14 1.36
CA LEU A 74 17.50 -10.87 0.16
C LEU A 74 16.25 -10.04 0.49
N ILE A 75 15.53 -10.40 1.56
CA ILE A 75 14.32 -9.67 2.00
C ILE A 75 14.64 -8.24 2.43
N GLU A 76 15.74 -8.02 3.16
CA GLU A 76 16.08 -6.70 3.68
C GLU A 76 16.69 -5.78 2.62
N ASN A 77 17.52 -6.31 1.72
CA ASN A 77 18.36 -5.49 0.82
C ASN A 77 17.88 -5.51 -0.64
N ASN A 78 17.14 -6.54 -1.06
CA ASN A 78 16.78 -6.78 -2.46
C ASN A 78 15.26 -6.83 -2.70
N ALA A 79 14.43 -6.38 -1.75
CA ALA A 79 12.97 -6.39 -1.84
C ALA A 79 12.43 -5.86 -3.18
N ASN A 80 12.88 -4.68 -3.62
CA ASN A 80 12.42 -4.10 -4.89
C ASN A 80 12.70 -5.01 -6.10
N TRP A 81 13.86 -5.67 -6.13
CA TRP A 81 14.21 -6.59 -7.22
C TRP A 81 13.34 -7.85 -7.15
N MET A 82 13.11 -8.39 -5.95
CA MET A 82 12.25 -9.56 -5.74
C MET A 82 10.79 -9.28 -6.13
N GLU A 83 10.28 -8.08 -5.84
CA GLU A 83 8.93 -7.66 -6.25
C GLU A 83 8.80 -7.56 -7.77
N GLN A 84 9.86 -7.18 -8.49
CA GLN A 84 9.87 -7.13 -9.95
C GLN A 84 10.01 -8.50 -10.62
N ASN A 85 10.54 -9.49 -9.90
CA ASN A 85 10.77 -10.87 -10.35
C ASN A 85 10.00 -11.84 -9.44
N PHE A 86 8.74 -11.51 -9.15
CA PHE A 86 7.95 -12.18 -8.13
C PHE A 86 7.74 -13.66 -8.47
N ASN A 87 7.42 -13.97 -9.73
CA ASN A 87 7.17 -15.35 -10.15
C ASN A 87 8.42 -16.20 -10.00
N PHE A 88 9.59 -15.66 -10.36
CA PHE A 88 10.87 -16.36 -10.18
C PHE A 88 11.12 -16.73 -8.71
N ILE A 89 10.98 -15.76 -7.79
CA ILE A 89 11.16 -16.01 -6.35
C ILE A 89 10.09 -16.96 -5.81
N TYR A 90 8.85 -16.83 -6.26
CA TYR A 90 7.77 -17.73 -5.87
C TYR A 90 8.08 -19.17 -6.29
N GLN A 91 8.47 -19.40 -7.53
CA GLN A 91 8.85 -20.75 -8.00
C GLN A 91 10.03 -21.30 -7.20
N ALA A 92 11.12 -20.52 -7.10
CA ALA A 92 12.31 -20.88 -6.34
C ALA A 92 12.00 -21.27 -4.88
N SER A 93 11.14 -20.49 -4.22
CA SER A 93 10.81 -20.70 -2.81
C SER A 93 9.82 -21.83 -2.55
N PHE A 94 8.88 -22.12 -3.47
CA PHE A 94 7.87 -23.17 -3.27
C PHE A 94 8.27 -24.51 -3.88
N GLU A 95 9.23 -24.56 -4.80
CA GLU A 95 9.86 -25.81 -5.24
C GLU A 95 10.79 -26.38 -4.16
N ASN A 96 11.38 -25.51 -3.33
CA ASN A 96 12.27 -25.89 -2.26
C ASN A 96 11.64 -25.72 -0.87
N ASN A 97 11.48 -26.83 -0.13
CA ASN A 97 10.84 -26.80 1.19
C ASN A 97 11.67 -26.08 2.28
N SER A 98 12.94 -25.78 2.03
CA SER A 98 13.84 -25.13 2.99
C SER A 98 13.70 -23.61 3.05
N PHE A 99 13.09 -22.98 2.03
CA PHE A 99 13.04 -21.52 1.90
C PHE A 99 11.82 -20.87 2.57
N LEU A 100 11.60 -21.20 3.85
CA LEU A 100 10.40 -20.80 4.61
C LEU A 100 10.22 -19.27 4.74
N GLU A 101 11.29 -18.50 4.88
CA GLU A 101 11.19 -17.04 5.00
C GLU A 101 10.81 -16.40 3.66
N LEU A 102 11.34 -16.89 2.54
CA LEU A 102 10.93 -16.45 1.20
C LEU A 102 9.48 -16.86 0.89
N GLN A 103 9.06 -18.09 1.25
CA GLN A 103 7.66 -18.52 1.10
C GLN A 103 6.70 -17.61 1.88
N LYS A 104 7.06 -17.27 3.12
CA LYS A 104 6.30 -16.34 3.96
C LYS A 104 6.27 -14.93 3.37
N TYR A 105 7.40 -14.45 2.84
CA TYR A 105 7.48 -13.18 2.13
C TYR A 105 6.53 -13.17 0.92
N CYS A 106 6.59 -14.16 0.04
CA CYS A 106 5.71 -14.28 -1.13
C CYS A 106 4.22 -14.36 -0.74
N THR A 107 3.89 -15.13 0.30
CA THR A 107 2.52 -15.27 0.80
C THR A 107 2.00 -13.95 1.38
N ASN A 108 2.86 -13.17 2.05
CA ASN A 108 2.53 -11.83 2.53
C ASN A 108 2.25 -10.86 1.37
N ILE A 109 3.02 -10.90 0.28
CA ILE A 109 2.74 -10.05 -0.88
C ILE A 109 1.40 -10.41 -1.50
N ILE A 110 1.12 -11.70 -1.76
CA ILE A 110 -0.15 -12.15 -2.35
C ILE A 110 -1.36 -11.70 -1.50
N SER A 111 -1.22 -11.77 -0.17
CA SER A 111 -2.32 -11.45 0.74
C SER A 111 -2.48 -9.96 1.03
N LYS A 112 -1.39 -9.22 1.23
CA LYS A 112 -1.42 -7.83 1.73
C LYS A 112 -1.16 -6.77 0.66
N GLU A 113 -0.38 -7.10 -0.36
CA GLU A 113 0.05 -6.15 -1.40
C GLU A 113 -0.03 -6.77 -2.81
N PRO A 114 -1.18 -7.36 -3.20
CA PRO A 114 -1.30 -8.07 -4.48
C PRO A 114 -1.14 -7.15 -5.69
N ASP A 115 -1.30 -5.83 -5.53
CA ASP A 115 -1.12 -4.84 -6.60
C ASP A 115 0.34 -4.74 -7.08
N LYS A 116 1.31 -5.08 -6.21
CA LYS A 116 2.73 -5.15 -6.59
C LYS A 116 2.99 -6.23 -7.63
N ILE A 117 2.29 -7.37 -7.51
CA ILE A 117 2.46 -8.50 -8.44
C ILE A 117 1.94 -8.15 -9.82
N PHE A 118 0.81 -7.43 -9.93
CA PHE A 118 0.32 -6.95 -11.24
C PHE A 118 1.28 -5.96 -11.93
N LYS A 119 2.15 -5.28 -11.16
CA LYS A 119 3.16 -4.34 -11.66
C LYS A 119 4.52 -5.01 -11.92
N SER A 120 4.68 -6.28 -11.56
CA SER A 120 5.92 -7.02 -11.76
C SER A 120 6.23 -7.23 -13.24
N SER A 121 7.51 -7.40 -13.56
CA SER A 121 7.95 -7.61 -14.93
C SER A 121 7.58 -9.01 -15.45
N ASP A 122 7.46 -9.98 -14.53
CA ASP A 122 7.16 -11.38 -14.80
C ASP A 122 5.71 -11.76 -14.50
N PHE A 123 4.80 -10.78 -14.31
CA PHE A 123 3.37 -11.01 -14.08
C PHE A 123 2.76 -11.98 -15.11
N SER A 124 3.11 -11.81 -16.38
CA SER A 124 2.59 -12.64 -17.47
C SER A 124 2.96 -14.12 -17.34
N SER A 125 3.97 -14.46 -16.53
CA SER A 125 4.49 -15.82 -16.35
C SER A 125 3.94 -16.52 -15.10
N ILE A 126 3.10 -15.85 -14.30
CA ILE A 126 2.52 -16.47 -13.11
C ILE A 126 1.59 -17.63 -13.47
N SER A 127 1.51 -18.62 -12.58
CA SER A 127 0.54 -19.71 -12.73
C SER A 127 -0.91 -19.22 -12.58
N GLU A 128 -1.85 -19.93 -13.22
CA GLU A 128 -3.29 -19.66 -13.12
C GLU A 128 -3.77 -19.65 -11.65
N LYS A 129 -3.22 -20.54 -10.82
CA LYS A 129 -3.54 -20.61 -9.38
C LYS A 129 -3.18 -19.32 -8.65
N ILE A 130 -2.02 -18.73 -8.94
CA ILE A 130 -1.61 -17.45 -8.35
C ILE A 130 -2.56 -16.36 -8.84
N LEU A 131 -2.83 -16.29 -10.15
CA LEU A 131 -3.73 -15.30 -10.72
C LEU A 131 -5.12 -15.36 -10.05
N ILE A 132 -5.69 -16.55 -9.88
CA ILE A 132 -6.96 -16.77 -9.18
C ILE A 132 -6.90 -16.22 -7.75
N SER A 133 -5.83 -16.48 -7.01
CA SER A 133 -5.67 -15.95 -5.64
C SER A 133 -5.64 -14.42 -5.60
N LEU A 134 -5.00 -13.78 -6.59
CA LEU A 134 -4.90 -12.32 -6.68
C LEU A 134 -6.26 -11.70 -7.02
N ILE A 135 -6.99 -12.25 -7.99
CA ILE A 135 -8.31 -11.74 -8.38
C ILE A 135 -9.39 -12.03 -7.33
N GLN A 136 -9.23 -13.04 -6.48
CA GLN A 136 -10.15 -13.27 -5.35
C GLN A 136 -9.95 -12.27 -4.21
N ASN A 137 -8.74 -11.72 -4.04
CA ASN A 137 -8.38 -10.89 -2.91
C ASN A 137 -9.21 -9.60 -2.83
N ASP A 138 -9.96 -9.43 -1.74
CA ASP A 138 -10.79 -8.24 -1.46
C ASP A 138 -9.98 -6.96 -1.26
N ASP A 139 -8.73 -7.08 -0.80
CA ASP A 139 -7.85 -5.95 -0.48
C ASP A 139 -6.97 -5.53 -1.67
N LEU A 140 -7.21 -6.08 -2.86
CA LEU A 140 -6.55 -5.66 -4.09
C LEU A 140 -6.90 -4.21 -4.43
N GLN A 141 -5.88 -3.35 -4.40
CA GLN A 141 -5.98 -1.91 -4.67
C GLN A 141 -6.03 -1.59 -6.17
N MET A 142 -7.05 -2.11 -6.85
CA MET A 142 -7.21 -1.99 -8.30
C MET A 142 -8.70 -1.94 -8.69
N ASN A 143 -9.06 -1.13 -9.69
CA ASN A 143 -10.42 -1.12 -10.21
C ASN A 143 -10.72 -2.42 -10.96
N GLU A 144 -11.97 -2.90 -10.94
CA GLU A 144 -12.34 -4.15 -11.63
C GLU A 144 -12.04 -4.13 -13.12
N ILE A 145 -12.11 -2.96 -13.77
CA ILE A 145 -11.75 -2.79 -15.18
C ILE A 145 -10.27 -3.15 -15.43
N GLN A 146 -9.38 -2.69 -14.54
CA GLN A 146 -7.95 -2.97 -14.61
C GLN A 146 -7.65 -4.43 -14.25
N VAL A 147 -8.42 -5.04 -13.34
CA VAL A 147 -8.33 -6.47 -13.06
C VAL A 147 -8.65 -7.26 -14.32
N TRP A 148 -9.75 -6.94 -14.99
CA TRP A 148 -10.14 -7.58 -16.24
C TRP A 148 -9.08 -7.41 -17.36
N GLU A 149 -8.56 -6.19 -17.56
CA GLU A 149 -7.49 -5.92 -18.52
C GLU A 149 -6.23 -6.75 -18.24
N ASN A 150 -5.85 -6.90 -16.97
CA ASN A 150 -4.70 -7.73 -16.59
C ASN A 150 -4.96 -9.23 -16.80
N VAL A 151 -6.18 -9.72 -16.57
CA VAL A 151 -6.55 -11.10 -16.88
C VAL A 151 -6.48 -11.36 -18.38
N LEU A 152 -6.96 -10.42 -19.22
CA LEU A 152 -6.80 -10.53 -20.67
C LEU A 152 -5.32 -10.51 -21.09
N LYS A 153 -4.53 -9.60 -20.53
CA LYS A 153 -3.08 -9.53 -20.78
C LYS A 153 -2.38 -10.83 -20.44
N TRP A 154 -2.72 -11.44 -19.30
CA TRP A 154 -2.20 -12.75 -18.90
C TRP A 154 -2.64 -13.84 -19.89
N GLY A 155 -3.92 -13.88 -20.26
CA GLY A 155 -4.44 -14.85 -21.23
C GLY A 155 -3.78 -14.78 -22.62
N HIS A 156 -3.50 -13.58 -23.11
CA HIS A 156 -2.73 -13.38 -24.35
C HIS A 156 -1.26 -13.79 -24.20
N ALA A 157 -0.64 -13.56 -23.04
CA ALA A 157 0.73 -13.98 -22.80
C ALA A 157 0.89 -15.51 -22.77
N GLN A 158 -0.14 -16.24 -22.31
CA GLN A 158 -0.19 -17.71 -22.41
C GLN A 158 -0.39 -18.20 -23.84
N ASN A 159 -0.87 -17.35 -24.74
CA ASN A 159 -1.20 -17.70 -26.13
C ASN A 159 -0.60 -16.66 -27.10
N PRO A 160 0.75 -16.60 -27.24
CA PRO A 160 1.45 -15.52 -27.95
C PRO A 160 1.19 -15.47 -29.46
N GLU A 161 0.66 -16.54 -30.04
CA GLU A 161 0.28 -16.59 -31.47
C GLU A 161 -1.03 -15.85 -31.75
N LEU A 162 -1.82 -15.54 -30.73
CA LEU A 162 -3.10 -14.86 -30.89
C LEU A 162 -2.93 -13.37 -31.18
N PRO A 163 -3.71 -12.80 -32.12
CA PRO A 163 -3.77 -11.36 -32.30
C PRO A 163 -4.17 -10.62 -31.03
N SER A 164 -3.56 -9.46 -30.77
CA SER A 164 -3.90 -8.63 -29.60
C SER A 164 -5.20 -7.83 -29.79
N ASP A 165 -5.58 -7.53 -31.03
CA ASP A 165 -6.81 -6.77 -31.32
C ASP A 165 -8.02 -7.71 -31.37
N PRO A 166 -9.04 -7.53 -30.51
CA PRO A 166 -10.23 -8.38 -30.52
C PRO A 166 -10.98 -8.40 -31.85
N ALA A 167 -10.89 -7.34 -32.66
CA ALA A 167 -11.52 -7.30 -33.99
C ALA A 167 -10.86 -8.24 -35.00
N SER A 168 -9.63 -8.67 -34.73
CA SER A 168 -8.84 -9.56 -35.58
C SER A 168 -8.88 -11.03 -35.17
N LEU A 169 -9.48 -11.35 -34.01
CA LEU A 169 -9.61 -12.71 -33.50
C LEU A 169 -10.65 -13.50 -34.32
N SER A 170 -10.27 -14.71 -34.74
CA SER A 170 -11.20 -15.69 -35.29
C SER A 170 -11.98 -16.39 -34.19
N LYS A 171 -13.01 -17.15 -34.58
CA LYS A 171 -13.79 -17.95 -33.63
C LYS A 171 -12.95 -19.00 -32.90
N ASP A 172 -11.97 -19.58 -33.58
CA ASP A 172 -11.07 -20.57 -32.97
C ASP A 172 -10.11 -19.90 -31.99
N ASP A 173 -9.63 -18.70 -32.31
CA ASP A 173 -8.81 -17.89 -31.39
C ASP A 173 -9.57 -17.54 -30.10
N PHE A 174 -10.84 -17.16 -30.22
CA PHE A 174 -11.70 -16.94 -29.05
C PHE A 174 -11.89 -18.21 -28.22
N ASN A 175 -11.99 -19.39 -28.84
CA ASN A 175 -12.11 -20.65 -28.11
C ASN A 175 -10.84 -20.98 -27.30
N VAL A 176 -9.64 -20.69 -27.86
CA VAL A 176 -8.36 -20.87 -27.17
C VAL A 176 -8.25 -19.92 -25.97
N LEU A 177 -8.60 -18.66 -26.16
CA LEU A 177 -8.55 -17.68 -25.07
C LEU A 177 -9.62 -17.98 -24.00
N ARG A 178 -10.80 -18.47 -24.42
CA ARG A 178 -11.87 -18.95 -23.53
C ARG A 178 -11.42 -20.10 -22.65
N SER A 179 -10.80 -21.13 -23.23
CA SER A 179 -10.33 -22.28 -22.44
C SER A 179 -9.25 -21.88 -21.45
N THR A 180 -8.39 -20.92 -21.81
CA THR A 180 -7.33 -20.37 -20.94
C THR A 180 -7.90 -19.58 -19.75
N LEU A 181 -8.93 -18.77 -19.98
CA LEU A 181 -9.46 -17.85 -18.95
C LEU A 181 -10.65 -18.42 -18.16
N GLN A 182 -11.15 -19.61 -18.50
CA GLN A 182 -12.42 -20.14 -18.00
C GLN A 182 -12.51 -20.20 -16.47
N HIS A 183 -11.42 -20.51 -15.75
CA HIS A 183 -11.43 -20.58 -14.29
C HIS A 183 -11.19 -19.22 -13.63
N CYS A 184 -10.68 -18.23 -14.35
CA CYS A 184 -10.49 -16.87 -13.85
C CYS A 184 -11.78 -16.06 -13.90
N ILE A 185 -12.59 -16.23 -14.97
CA ILE A 185 -13.82 -15.47 -15.23
C ILE A 185 -14.80 -15.44 -14.03
N PRO A 186 -15.07 -16.56 -13.32
CA PRO A 186 -16.01 -16.55 -12.19
C PRO A 186 -15.63 -15.64 -11.02
N PHE A 187 -14.34 -15.26 -10.92
CA PHE A 187 -13.84 -14.42 -9.82
C PHE A 187 -13.77 -12.93 -10.17
N ILE A 188 -14.09 -12.57 -11.42
CA ILE A 188 -14.15 -11.17 -11.86
C ILE A 188 -15.51 -10.58 -11.46
N ARG A 189 -15.49 -9.41 -10.80
CA ARG A 189 -16.69 -8.77 -10.27
C ARG A 189 -17.35 -7.87 -11.32
N PHE A 190 -17.77 -8.45 -12.45
CA PHE A 190 -18.30 -7.71 -13.61
C PHE A 190 -19.47 -6.76 -13.27
N TYR A 191 -20.29 -7.08 -12.27
CA TYR A 191 -21.40 -6.23 -11.82
C TYR A 191 -20.96 -4.91 -11.16
N ASN A 192 -19.67 -4.75 -10.84
CA ASN A 192 -19.10 -3.53 -10.30
C ASN A 192 -18.48 -2.63 -11.39
N LEU A 193 -18.53 -3.03 -12.66
CA LEU A 193 -18.13 -2.20 -13.80
C LEU A 193 -19.24 -1.20 -14.16
N THR A 194 -18.86 -0.10 -14.80
CA THR A 194 -19.79 0.85 -15.40
C THR A 194 -20.28 0.36 -16.77
N SER A 195 -21.44 0.86 -17.22
CA SER A 195 -21.97 0.54 -18.56
C SER A 195 -20.99 0.92 -19.68
N LYS A 196 -20.22 2.00 -19.51
CA LYS A 196 -19.19 2.42 -20.45
C LYS A 196 -18.04 1.42 -20.51
N GLU A 197 -17.49 1.04 -19.35
CA GLU A 197 -16.40 0.07 -19.26
C GLU A 197 -16.77 -1.28 -19.88
N ILE A 198 -18.00 -1.74 -19.66
CA ILE A 198 -18.52 -2.97 -20.28
C ILE A 198 -18.59 -2.84 -21.81
N SER A 199 -19.12 -1.73 -22.30
CA SER A 199 -19.21 -1.48 -23.74
C SER A 199 -17.83 -1.50 -24.41
N ASP A 200 -16.85 -0.85 -23.78
CA ASP A 200 -15.54 -0.63 -24.37
C ASP A 200 -14.62 -1.86 -24.23
N THR A 201 -14.77 -2.66 -23.17
CA THR A 201 -13.79 -3.73 -22.83
C THR A 201 -14.38 -5.14 -22.74
N ILE A 202 -15.67 -5.31 -22.45
CA ILE A 202 -16.29 -6.62 -22.30
C ILE A 202 -16.93 -7.08 -23.60
N ILE A 203 -17.69 -6.20 -24.27
CA ILE A 203 -18.38 -6.53 -25.52
C ILE A 203 -17.42 -7.04 -26.62
N PRO A 204 -16.20 -6.47 -26.81
CA PRO A 204 -15.25 -6.99 -27.80
C PRO A 204 -14.84 -8.44 -27.53
N TYR A 205 -14.87 -8.88 -26.27
CA TYR A 205 -14.46 -10.20 -25.81
C TYR A 205 -15.64 -11.09 -25.39
N ARG A 206 -16.86 -10.76 -25.85
CA ARG A 206 -18.09 -11.47 -25.46
C ARG A 206 -18.07 -12.99 -25.70
N GLU A 207 -17.31 -13.46 -26.70
CA GLU A 207 -17.26 -14.88 -27.06
C GLU A 207 -16.49 -15.74 -26.03
N ILE A 208 -15.70 -15.09 -25.18
CA ILE A 208 -14.94 -15.73 -24.10
C ILE A 208 -15.84 -15.99 -22.88
N LEU A 209 -16.86 -15.15 -22.68
CA LEU A 209 -17.74 -15.27 -21.53
C LEU A 209 -18.74 -16.43 -21.70
N PRO A 210 -19.11 -17.12 -20.61
CA PRO A 210 -20.25 -18.02 -20.62
C PRO A 210 -21.52 -17.28 -21.08
N GLU A 211 -22.33 -17.91 -21.94
CA GLU A 211 -23.52 -17.28 -22.51
C GLU A 211 -24.50 -16.80 -21.43
N GLU A 212 -24.70 -17.60 -20.38
CA GLU A 212 -25.56 -17.26 -19.24
C GLU A 212 -25.06 -15.98 -18.54
N LEU A 213 -23.76 -15.89 -18.26
CA LEU A 213 -23.14 -14.72 -17.64
C LEU A 213 -23.29 -13.47 -18.52
N TYR A 214 -23.02 -13.59 -19.82
CA TYR A 214 -23.13 -12.48 -20.76
C TYR A 214 -24.57 -11.94 -20.85
N VAL A 215 -25.55 -12.84 -20.96
CA VAL A 215 -26.97 -12.48 -21.00
C VAL A 215 -27.40 -11.81 -19.70
N ASP A 216 -26.95 -12.29 -18.54
CA ASP A 216 -27.30 -11.72 -17.25
C ASP A 216 -26.63 -10.37 -17.00
N LEU A 217 -25.40 -10.17 -17.48
CA LEU A 217 -24.77 -8.85 -17.52
C LEU A 217 -25.58 -7.90 -18.40
N LEU A 218 -25.95 -8.30 -19.62
CA LEU A 218 -26.78 -7.47 -20.49
C LEU A 218 -28.10 -7.10 -19.83
N LYS A 219 -28.81 -8.04 -19.20
CA LYS A 219 -30.04 -7.74 -18.45
C LYS A 219 -29.77 -6.74 -17.32
N ALA A 220 -28.71 -6.92 -16.54
CA ALA A 220 -28.40 -6.05 -15.41
C ALA A 220 -28.08 -4.60 -15.85
N PHE A 221 -27.34 -4.44 -16.96
CA PHE A 221 -26.91 -3.12 -17.43
C PHE A 221 -27.91 -2.44 -18.39
N LEU A 222 -28.78 -3.20 -19.06
CA LEU A 222 -29.86 -2.65 -19.90
C LEU A 222 -31.17 -2.41 -19.11
N ASN A 223 -31.47 -3.23 -18.10
CA ASN A 223 -32.66 -3.05 -17.25
C ASN A 223 -32.32 -2.27 -15.97
N LEU A 224 -32.19 -0.95 -16.07
CA LEU A 224 -32.34 -0.07 -14.90
C LEU A 224 -33.83 -0.01 -14.51
N HIS A 225 -34.37 -1.07 -13.89
CA HIS A 225 -35.67 -1.05 -13.21
C HIS A 225 -35.50 -1.36 -11.71
N PRO A 226 -36.30 -0.74 -10.80
CA PRO A 226 -36.06 -0.79 -9.35
C PRO A 226 -36.29 -2.16 -8.68
N ASP A 227 -36.95 -3.10 -9.36
CA ASP A 227 -37.57 -4.26 -8.71
C ASP A 227 -36.97 -5.63 -9.11
N SER A 228 -35.83 -5.67 -9.80
CA SER A 228 -35.16 -6.96 -10.02
C SER A 228 -34.42 -7.39 -8.75
N LYS A 229 -34.91 -8.50 -8.17
CA LYS A 229 -34.32 -9.18 -7.01
C LYS A 229 -32.81 -9.27 -7.14
N SER A 230 -32.13 -8.98 -6.03
CA SER A 230 -30.68 -9.01 -5.83
C SER A 230 -30.03 -10.27 -6.42
N ILE A 231 -29.59 -10.17 -7.68
CA ILE A 231 -28.51 -11.01 -8.20
C ILE A 231 -27.33 -10.69 -7.30
N ASP A 232 -26.76 -11.71 -6.66
CA ASP A 232 -25.72 -11.62 -5.64
C ASP A 232 -24.60 -10.67 -6.11
N LYS A 233 -24.71 -9.40 -5.73
CA LYS A 233 -23.76 -8.36 -6.13
C LYS A 233 -22.53 -8.61 -5.29
N SER A 234 -21.60 -9.39 -5.83
CA SER A 234 -20.27 -9.57 -5.23
C SER A 234 -19.79 -8.22 -4.71
N LYS A 235 -19.45 -8.15 -3.42
CA LYS A 235 -19.09 -6.87 -2.79
C LYS A 235 -17.95 -6.23 -3.60
N PRO A 236 -18.00 -4.91 -3.86
CA PRO A 236 -16.86 -4.24 -4.49
C PRO A 236 -15.61 -4.44 -3.65
N ARG A 237 -14.43 -4.52 -4.29
CA ARG A 237 -13.15 -4.59 -3.57
C ARG A 237 -13.03 -3.45 -2.58
N ASN A 238 -12.26 -3.68 -1.51
CA ASN A 238 -11.83 -2.67 -0.56
C ASN A 238 -10.81 -1.76 -1.24
N LEU A 239 -11.26 -1.01 -2.25
CA LEU A 239 -10.46 0.01 -2.86
C LEU A 239 -10.32 1.12 -1.83
N HIS A 240 -9.17 1.20 -1.19
CA HIS A 240 -8.75 2.41 -0.51
C HIS A 240 -8.55 3.45 -1.61
N LYS A 241 -9.63 4.16 -1.97
CA LYS A 241 -9.62 5.30 -2.89
C LYS A 241 -8.82 6.49 -2.36
N SER A 242 -7.88 6.27 -1.45
CA SER A 242 -6.81 7.20 -1.18
C SER A 242 -5.79 7.06 -2.31
N LYS A 243 -5.82 8.01 -3.25
CA LYS A 243 -4.61 8.42 -3.98
C LYS A 243 -3.44 8.40 -2.97
N ASN A 244 -2.28 7.82 -3.34
CA ASN A 244 -1.06 7.89 -2.54
C ASN A 244 -0.94 9.29 -1.92
N ILE A 245 -1.11 9.39 -0.60
CA ILE A 245 -0.98 10.66 0.10
C ILE A 245 0.50 11.00 0.16
N ASP A 246 0.88 12.20 -0.27
CA ASP A 246 2.25 12.70 -0.09
C ASP A 246 2.43 13.12 1.38
N SER A 247 2.56 12.14 2.27
CA SER A 247 2.79 12.34 3.70
C SER A 247 3.94 11.48 4.22
N LYS A 248 4.76 12.07 5.09
CA LYS A 248 5.76 11.33 5.89
C LYS A 248 5.23 10.91 7.27
N ILE A 249 4.11 11.47 7.70
CA ILE A 249 3.57 11.27 9.06
C ILE A 249 2.43 10.26 9.08
N ILE A 250 1.51 10.34 8.12
CA ILE A 250 0.27 9.56 8.10
C ILE A 250 0.16 8.69 6.85
N THR A 251 -0.52 7.56 6.99
CA THR A 251 -0.82 6.66 5.87
C THR A 251 -2.14 7.01 5.20
N CYS A 252 -2.40 6.38 4.06
CA CYS A 252 -3.68 6.39 3.36
C CYS A 252 -4.88 6.06 4.26
N GLN A 253 -4.74 5.11 5.18
CA GLN A 253 -5.80 4.71 6.12
C GLN A 253 -6.16 5.85 7.09
N HIS A 254 -5.17 6.58 7.57
CA HIS A 254 -5.38 7.77 8.41
C HIS A 254 -6.12 8.86 7.63
N ALA A 255 -5.71 9.11 6.39
CA ALA A 255 -6.36 10.09 5.53
C ALA A 255 -7.83 9.74 5.25
N GLU A 256 -8.12 8.45 5.02
CA GLU A 256 -9.50 7.96 4.87
C GLU A 256 -10.33 8.18 6.14
N LEU A 257 -9.76 7.88 7.31
CA LEU A 257 -10.44 8.08 8.58
C LEU A 257 -10.70 9.58 8.87
N ILE A 258 -9.72 10.44 8.61
CA ILE A 258 -9.88 11.91 8.70
C ILE A 258 -10.98 12.37 7.73
N SER A 259 -11.03 11.83 6.52
CA SER A 259 -12.09 12.14 5.53
C SER A 259 -13.48 11.77 6.04
N LYS A 260 -13.63 10.62 6.70
CA LYS A 260 -14.89 10.23 7.36
C LYS A 260 -15.28 11.23 8.46
N TRP A 261 -14.31 11.74 9.22
CA TRP A 261 -14.57 12.73 10.27
C TRP A 261 -15.03 14.08 9.73
N ILE A 262 -14.50 14.50 8.56
CA ILE A 262 -14.94 15.70 7.82
C ILE A 262 -16.40 15.54 7.39
N ASP A 263 -16.78 14.40 6.82
CA ASP A 263 -18.16 14.10 6.42
C ASP A 263 -19.10 13.77 7.60
N LYS A 264 -18.58 13.80 8.85
CA LYS A 264 -19.31 13.42 10.08
C LYS A 264 -19.91 12.02 10.02
N LEU A 265 -19.24 11.10 9.34
CA LEU A 265 -19.64 9.69 9.23
C LEU A 265 -19.12 8.89 10.42
N ASP A 266 -19.87 7.87 10.83
CA ASP A 266 -19.35 6.82 11.70
C ASP A 266 -18.23 6.05 11.00
N ILE A 267 -17.29 5.52 11.78
CA ILE A 267 -16.10 4.80 11.28
C ILE A 267 -16.51 3.62 10.37
N THR A 268 -17.63 2.98 10.69
CA THR A 268 -18.22 1.85 9.96
C THR A 268 -18.91 2.24 8.66
N ASN A 269 -19.25 3.52 8.49
CA ASN A 269 -19.96 3.99 7.31
C ASN A 269 -18.99 4.17 6.14
N LYS A 270 -19.47 3.82 4.94
CA LYS A 270 -18.69 3.94 3.72
C LYS A 270 -18.54 5.41 3.33
N LEU A 271 -17.31 5.80 2.98
CA LEU A 271 -17.02 7.13 2.45
C LEU A 271 -17.49 7.17 0.99
N ASN A 272 -18.50 8.00 0.70
CA ASN A 272 -19.00 8.19 -0.67
C ASN A 272 -18.32 9.35 -1.39
N THR A 273 -17.66 10.24 -0.64
CA THR A 273 -16.94 11.40 -1.15
C THR A 273 -15.47 11.06 -1.35
N SER A 274 -14.89 11.47 -2.48
CA SER A 274 -13.43 11.43 -2.65
C SER A 274 -12.81 12.74 -2.16
N TYR A 275 -11.75 12.65 -1.38
CA TYR A 275 -10.97 13.81 -0.94
C TYR A 275 -9.54 13.69 -1.46
N GLU A 276 -9.02 14.80 -1.99
CA GLU A 276 -7.61 14.96 -2.30
C GLU A 276 -6.93 15.75 -1.18
N PHE A 277 -5.89 15.14 -0.59
CA PHE A 277 -5.03 15.75 0.41
C PHE A 277 -3.86 16.41 -0.31
N LYS A 278 -4.04 17.67 -0.73
CA LYS A 278 -2.99 18.42 -1.41
C LYS A 278 -2.02 18.97 -0.37
N LEU A 279 -0.81 18.40 -0.29
CA LEU A 279 0.24 18.90 0.61
C LEU A 279 0.62 20.34 0.23
N ILE A 280 0.42 21.28 1.16
CA ILE A 280 0.79 22.69 0.97
C ILE A 280 2.01 23.09 1.79
N LEU A 281 2.21 22.52 2.98
CA LEU A 281 3.37 22.78 3.83
C LEU A 281 3.96 21.48 4.37
N ARG A 282 5.28 21.36 4.34
CA ARG A 282 6.05 20.29 5.00
C ARG A 282 7.24 20.92 5.72
N GLY A 283 7.36 20.71 7.03
CA GLY A 283 8.39 21.33 7.87
C GLY A 283 9.81 21.05 7.37
N THR A 284 10.11 19.81 6.98
CA THR A 284 11.43 19.46 6.40
C THR A 284 11.71 20.10 5.03
N ARG A 285 10.68 20.55 4.30
CA ARG A 285 10.81 21.20 2.99
C ARG A 285 10.83 22.72 3.10
N ASP A 286 9.90 23.28 3.88
CA ASP A 286 9.57 24.72 3.89
C ASP A 286 10.09 25.43 5.14
N GLY A 287 10.41 24.68 6.20
CA GLY A 287 10.91 25.17 7.48
C GLY A 287 9.88 25.11 8.62
N PHE A 288 10.37 25.23 9.85
CA PHE A 288 9.60 25.09 11.09
C PHE A 288 9.35 26.42 11.82
N ALA A 289 9.35 27.53 11.08
CA ALA A 289 9.08 28.86 11.66
C ALA A 289 7.59 29.21 11.51
N PRO A 290 6.95 29.84 12.51
CA PRO A 290 5.57 30.35 12.39
C PRO A 290 5.38 31.26 11.16
N SER A 291 6.39 32.07 10.83
CA SER A 291 6.36 32.92 9.64
C SER A 291 6.19 32.14 8.34
N LYS A 292 6.74 30.91 8.25
CA LYS A 292 6.57 30.03 7.09
C LYS A 292 5.19 29.41 7.02
N PHE A 293 4.61 29.09 8.17
CA PHE A 293 3.20 28.67 8.22
C PHE A 293 2.29 29.78 7.68
N HIS A 294 2.44 31.02 8.17
CA HIS A 294 1.63 32.15 7.71
C HIS A 294 1.84 32.48 6.22
N GLU A 295 3.08 32.45 5.74
CA GLU A 295 3.39 32.67 4.31
C GLU A 295 2.64 31.71 3.37
N ILE A 296 2.42 30.46 3.81
CA ILE A 296 1.88 29.39 2.95
C ILE A 296 0.40 29.10 3.22
N CYS A 297 -0.02 29.14 4.49
CA CYS A 297 -1.31 28.64 4.96
C CYS A 297 -2.33 29.73 5.26
N ASP A 298 -1.93 31.00 5.40
CA ASP A 298 -2.90 32.10 5.54
C ASP A 298 -3.83 32.13 4.32
N GLU A 299 -5.10 32.49 4.56
CA GLU A 299 -6.18 32.50 3.54
C GLU A 299 -6.51 31.11 2.95
N LYS A 300 -5.90 30.02 3.45
CA LYS A 300 -6.30 28.65 3.08
C LYS A 300 -7.39 28.14 4.00
N SER A 301 -8.50 27.72 3.41
CA SER A 301 -9.58 26.99 4.09
C SER A 301 -9.49 25.49 3.86
N CYS A 302 -10.31 24.74 4.59
CA CYS A 302 -10.36 23.27 4.51
C CYS A 302 -8.98 22.63 4.66
N THR A 303 -8.26 22.96 5.73
CA THR A 303 -6.89 22.46 5.94
C THR A 303 -6.84 21.40 7.04
N VAL A 304 -6.01 20.37 6.86
CA VAL A 304 -5.67 19.39 7.89
C VAL A 304 -4.21 19.57 8.25
N SER A 305 -3.94 19.86 9.52
CA SER A 305 -2.58 19.89 10.07
C SER A 305 -2.26 18.58 10.77
N VAL A 306 -1.08 18.03 10.48
CA VAL A 306 -0.59 16.76 11.02
C VAL A 306 0.81 16.99 11.59
N ILE A 307 1.03 16.58 12.84
CA ILE A 307 2.21 16.89 13.63
C ILE A 307 2.79 15.59 14.20
N LYS A 308 4.06 15.31 13.90
CA LYS A 308 4.82 14.26 14.56
C LYS A 308 5.55 14.83 15.77
N VAL A 309 5.31 14.24 16.95
CA VAL A 309 5.93 14.68 18.19
C VAL A 309 7.34 14.11 18.31
N LYS A 310 8.33 14.98 18.51
CA LYS A 310 9.75 14.61 18.59
C LYS A 310 10.04 13.61 19.69
N GLY A 311 10.72 12.52 19.31
CA GLY A 311 11.14 11.47 20.25
C GLY A 311 10.01 10.57 20.72
N SER A 312 8.90 10.52 19.98
CA SER A 312 7.77 9.64 20.27
C SER A 312 7.06 9.19 19.00
N ASN A 313 6.24 8.14 19.10
CA ASN A 313 5.42 7.70 17.98
C ASN A 313 4.11 8.50 17.82
N GLU A 314 3.81 9.39 18.75
CA GLU A 314 2.57 10.17 18.84
C GLU A 314 2.41 11.11 17.64
N ILE A 315 1.22 11.07 17.04
CA ILE A 315 0.78 11.97 15.98
C ILE A 315 -0.39 12.78 16.50
N LEU A 316 -0.32 14.09 16.33
CA LEU A 316 -1.36 15.04 16.70
C LEU A 316 -1.83 15.79 15.47
N GLY A 317 -3.05 16.30 15.48
CA GLY A 317 -3.52 17.10 14.35
C GLY A 317 -4.86 17.76 14.57
N GLY A 318 -5.26 18.55 13.58
CA GLY A 318 -6.53 19.23 13.58
C GLY A 318 -6.97 19.66 12.19
N TYR A 319 -8.29 19.69 12.00
CA TYR A 319 -8.94 20.15 10.79
C TYR A 319 -9.52 21.54 11.00
N ASN A 320 -9.12 22.49 10.16
CA ASN A 320 -9.70 23.82 10.10
C ASN A 320 -10.54 23.97 8.81
N PRO A 321 -11.87 24.04 8.90
CA PRO A 321 -12.73 24.20 7.72
C PRO A 321 -12.72 25.62 7.14
N ILE A 322 -12.33 26.62 7.92
CA ILE A 322 -12.35 28.03 7.53
C ILE A 322 -10.93 28.53 7.20
N GLU A 323 -10.83 29.72 6.64
CA GLU A 323 -9.54 30.33 6.32
C GLU A 323 -8.72 30.64 7.58
N TRP A 324 -7.41 30.40 7.52
CA TRP A 324 -6.50 30.94 8.52
C TRP A 324 -6.46 32.47 8.41
N GLY A 325 -6.77 33.15 9.51
CA GLY A 325 -6.91 34.60 9.55
C GLY A 325 -5.57 35.33 9.50
N VAL A 326 -5.52 36.39 8.67
CA VAL A 326 -4.38 37.33 8.57
C VAL A 326 -4.32 38.27 9.78
N SER A 327 -5.45 38.45 10.48
CA SER A 327 -5.54 39.29 11.68
C SER A 327 -4.93 38.61 12.90
N ARG A 328 -4.11 39.36 13.62
CA ARG A 328 -3.37 38.88 14.78
C ARG A 328 -4.25 38.82 16.02
N ASP A 329 -4.07 37.78 16.81
CA ASP A 329 -4.67 37.56 18.13
C ASP A 329 -6.20 37.52 18.11
N ASN A 330 -6.77 36.72 17.20
CA ASN A 330 -8.21 36.59 17.06
C ASN A 330 -8.69 35.14 17.16
N TYR A 331 -9.97 34.99 17.48
CA TYR A 331 -10.69 33.74 17.44
C TYR A 331 -11.59 33.68 16.21
N ASN A 332 -11.57 32.53 15.54
CA ASN A 332 -12.46 32.29 14.42
C ASN A 332 -13.51 31.24 14.79
N ILE A 333 -14.75 31.54 14.41
CA ILE A 333 -15.94 30.80 14.81
C ILE A 333 -16.16 29.63 13.86
N THR A 334 -16.21 28.41 14.37
CA THR A 334 -16.63 27.23 13.60
C THR A 334 -17.06 26.09 14.52
N LYS A 335 -18.05 25.31 14.06
CA LYS A 335 -18.50 24.07 14.71
C LYS A 335 -17.97 22.81 14.06
N ASP A 336 -17.40 22.94 12.85
CA ASP A 336 -17.03 21.82 11.99
C ASP A 336 -15.56 21.44 12.13
N SER A 337 -14.79 22.19 12.93
CA SER A 337 -13.42 21.85 13.29
C SER A 337 -13.38 20.66 14.26
N PHE A 338 -12.27 19.94 14.22
CA PHE A 338 -11.95 18.86 15.14
C PHE A 338 -10.43 18.74 15.30
N ILE A 339 -10.00 18.21 16.44
CA ILE A 339 -8.62 17.83 16.71
C ILE A 339 -8.54 16.34 16.97
N PHE A 340 -7.36 15.75 16.76
CA PHE A 340 -7.19 14.31 16.88
C PHE A 340 -5.78 13.93 17.34
N SER A 341 -5.66 12.67 17.77
CA SER A 341 -4.38 12.02 18.02
C SER A 341 -4.38 10.58 17.54
N PHE A 342 -3.23 10.10 17.09
CA PHE A 342 -2.94 8.70 16.85
C PHE A 342 -1.74 8.27 17.69
N VAL A 343 -1.79 7.05 18.24
CA VAL A 343 -0.71 6.52 19.09
C VAL A 343 0.54 6.17 18.27
N ASN A 344 0.37 5.71 17.03
CA ASN A 344 1.47 5.39 16.12
C ASN A 344 1.09 5.70 14.66
N SER A 345 2.08 5.61 13.76
CA SER A 345 1.93 5.78 12.31
C SER A 345 1.33 4.56 11.60
N ASP A 346 1.30 3.41 12.26
CA ASP A 346 1.09 2.12 11.59
C ASP A 346 -0.31 1.56 11.81
N ASN A 347 -1.11 2.14 12.72
CA ASN A 347 -2.46 1.66 13.03
C ASN A 347 -3.42 2.82 13.39
N ILE A 348 -4.64 2.75 12.86
CA ILE A 348 -5.73 3.68 13.11
C ILE A 348 -6.63 3.30 14.30
N GLU A 349 -6.51 2.10 14.87
CA GLU A 349 -7.42 1.59 15.92
C GLU A 349 -7.37 2.43 17.20
N ASN A 350 -6.17 2.88 17.59
CA ASN A 350 -5.96 3.67 18.80
C ASN A 350 -5.87 5.16 18.46
N HIS A 351 -7.05 5.76 18.26
CA HIS A 351 -7.18 7.18 17.96
C HIS A 351 -8.11 7.90 18.94
N ILE A 352 -7.90 9.21 19.06
CA ILE A 352 -8.84 10.11 19.74
C ILE A 352 -9.31 11.12 18.71
N LEU A 353 -10.63 11.20 18.52
CA LEU A 353 -11.27 12.31 17.83
C LEU A 353 -11.94 13.21 18.87
N SER A 354 -11.62 14.50 18.83
CA SER A 354 -12.23 15.51 19.67
C SER A 354 -12.85 16.64 18.84
N ARG A 355 -14.10 16.99 19.15
CA ARG A 355 -14.89 17.99 18.41
C ARG A 355 -15.12 19.24 19.25
N VAL A 356 -15.36 20.34 18.56
CA VAL A 356 -15.61 21.66 19.18
C VAL A 356 -16.84 21.61 20.10
N ILE A 357 -16.70 22.19 21.29
CA ILE A 357 -17.79 22.54 22.21
C ILE A 357 -18.04 24.04 22.19
N ASP A 358 -16.97 24.85 22.28
CA ASP A 358 -17.05 26.31 22.25
C ASP A 358 -16.73 26.84 20.85
N GLU A 359 -17.77 26.98 20.03
CA GLU A 359 -17.68 27.42 18.63
C GLU A 359 -17.02 28.80 18.50
N GLN A 360 -17.17 29.68 19.50
CA GLN A 360 -16.63 31.05 19.43
C GLN A 360 -15.10 31.09 19.51
N LYS A 361 -14.48 30.00 19.97
CA LYS A 361 -13.04 29.91 20.22
C LYS A 361 -12.45 28.63 19.64
N ALA A 362 -13.01 28.16 18.52
CA ALA A 362 -12.60 26.90 17.90
C ALA A 362 -11.19 26.98 17.29
N ILE A 363 -10.87 28.09 16.63
CA ILE A 363 -9.58 28.33 15.95
C ILE A 363 -8.96 29.59 16.51
N PHE A 364 -7.66 29.55 16.79
CA PHE A 364 -6.89 30.69 17.26
C PHE A 364 -5.81 31.05 16.24
N THR A 365 -5.66 32.35 15.95
CA THR A 365 -4.64 32.85 15.03
C THR A 365 -3.79 33.92 15.71
N ALA A 366 -2.48 33.67 15.79
CA ALA A 366 -1.48 34.61 16.28
C ALA A 366 -0.24 34.55 15.39
N SER A 367 0.48 35.66 15.25
CA SER A 367 1.60 35.76 14.28
C SER A 367 2.84 34.93 14.63
N ASP A 368 2.91 34.42 15.86
CA ASP A 368 4.03 33.65 16.39
C ASP A 368 3.68 32.18 16.69
N CYS A 369 2.53 31.71 16.20
CA CYS A 369 2.14 30.30 16.26
C CYS A 369 1.96 29.70 14.86
N GLY A 370 2.10 28.38 14.77
CA GLY A 370 1.61 27.61 13.63
C GLY A 370 0.11 27.31 13.77
N PRO A 371 -0.35 26.14 13.31
CA PRO A 371 -1.74 25.70 13.50
C PRO A 371 -2.12 25.71 14.98
N SER A 372 -3.18 26.43 15.34
CA SER A 372 -3.64 26.56 16.73
C SER A 372 -5.16 26.41 16.85
N PHE A 373 -5.59 25.52 17.74
CA PHE A 373 -6.98 25.13 17.95
C PHE A 373 -7.39 25.38 19.41
N GLY A 374 -8.59 25.92 19.61
CA GLY A 374 -9.18 26.15 20.93
C GLY A 374 -8.90 27.53 21.52
N SER A 375 -9.53 27.82 22.67
CA SER A 375 -9.32 29.07 23.41
C SER A 375 -7.83 29.25 23.76
N ASN A 376 -7.25 30.39 23.40
CA ASN A 376 -5.81 30.72 23.45
C ASN A 376 -4.90 29.70 22.72
N GLY A 377 -5.44 28.88 21.82
CA GLY A 377 -4.73 27.74 21.23
C GLY A 377 -4.52 26.58 22.21
N ASP A 378 -5.21 26.57 23.35
CA ASP A 378 -4.87 25.65 24.43
C ASP A 378 -5.15 24.18 24.10
N ASP A 379 -6.12 23.86 23.23
CA ASP A 379 -6.50 22.47 22.95
C ASP A 379 -5.46 21.75 22.06
N LEU A 380 -4.90 22.48 21.09
CA LEU A 380 -3.69 22.09 20.34
C LEU A 380 -2.99 23.36 19.86
N ALA A 381 -1.87 23.73 20.46
CA ALA A 381 -1.04 24.86 20.08
C ALA A 381 0.30 24.40 19.53
N ILE A 382 0.61 24.79 18.30
CA ILE A 382 1.91 24.59 17.67
C ILE A 382 2.72 25.89 17.81
N TRP A 383 3.53 25.99 18.87
CA TRP A 383 4.16 27.25 19.30
C TRP A 383 5.68 27.16 19.40
N GLY A 384 6.38 28.20 18.92
CA GLY A 384 7.80 28.43 19.18
C GLY A 384 8.60 28.70 17.91
N ASN A 385 9.79 29.28 18.07
CA ASN A 385 10.56 29.83 16.96
C ASN A 385 11.39 28.80 16.19
N TYR A 386 11.70 27.65 16.82
CA TYR A 386 12.50 26.58 16.22
C TYR A 386 11.82 25.24 16.54
N PHE A 387 11.32 24.56 15.52
CA PHE A 387 10.64 23.25 15.66
C PHE A 387 9.48 23.27 16.66
N TYR A 388 8.84 24.43 16.81
CA TYR A 388 7.73 24.64 17.74
C TYR A 388 7.95 24.01 19.13
N GLN A 389 9.13 24.23 19.70
CA GLN A 389 9.59 23.57 20.94
C GLN A 389 8.74 23.85 22.19
N LYS A 390 7.81 24.80 22.12
CA LYS A 390 6.89 25.18 23.19
C LYS A 390 5.45 24.78 22.88
N SER A 391 5.23 23.82 21.98
CA SER A 391 3.90 23.31 21.65
C SER A 391 3.27 22.60 22.85
N TYR A 392 1.94 22.62 22.95
CA TYR A 392 1.23 22.00 24.07
C TYR A 392 -0.21 21.64 23.69
N CYS A 393 -0.81 20.74 24.48
CA CYS A 393 -2.21 20.35 24.39
C CYS A 393 -2.83 20.34 25.78
N LEU A 394 -3.94 21.03 25.93
CA LEU A 394 -4.81 21.06 27.11
C LEU A 394 -6.23 20.71 26.63
N LYS A 395 -7.22 20.77 27.52
CA LYS A 395 -8.62 20.61 27.15
C LYS A 395 -9.41 21.81 27.65
N LYS A 396 -9.98 22.58 26.74
CA LYS A 396 -10.85 23.73 27.03
C LYS A 396 -12.05 23.76 26.09
N SER A 397 -11.83 24.06 24.81
CA SER A 397 -12.87 24.32 23.82
C SER A 397 -13.29 23.09 23.03
N TYR A 398 -12.57 21.97 23.15
CA TYR A 398 -12.88 20.68 22.52
C TYR A 398 -13.30 19.62 23.55
N ASP A 399 -14.06 18.62 23.15
CA ASP A 399 -14.73 17.68 24.06
C ASP A 399 -13.82 16.69 24.81
N LYS A 400 -12.64 16.37 24.27
CA LYS A 400 -11.71 15.35 24.78
C LYS A 400 -10.29 15.87 24.81
N HIS A 401 -9.50 15.29 25.71
CA HIS A 401 -8.07 15.52 25.74
C HIS A 401 -7.39 14.61 24.71
N ILE A 402 -6.63 15.18 23.77
CA ILE A 402 -5.98 14.39 22.71
C ILE A 402 -4.60 13.85 23.10
N ARG A 403 -4.06 14.25 24.25
CA ARG A 403 -2.70 13.86 24.69
C ARG A 403 -2.63 13.51 26.16
N ASN A 404 -2.04 12.40 26.58
CA ASN A 404 -2.08 12.06 28.01
C ASN A 404 -1.26 12.98 28.93
N THR A 405 -0.28 13.72 28.39
CA THR A 405 0.61 14.59 29.17
C THR A 405 0.25 16.07 28.98
N LYS A 406 0.45 16.88 30.03
CA LYS A 406 0.30 18.35 29.98
C LYS A 406 1.61 19.08 29.72
N ASN A 407 2.68 18.34 29.45
CA ASN A 407 4.00 18.91 29.22
C ASN A 407 4.09 19.52 27.82
N THR A 408 4.93 20.53 27.68
CA THR A 408 5.27 21.06 26.36
C THR A 408 6.08 20.05 25.55
N PHE A 409 6.00 20.14 24.22
CA PHE A 409 6.71 19.25 23.30
C PHE A 409 7.32 20.01 22.12
N SER A 410 8.27 19.33 21.45
CA SER A 410 8.84 19.79 20.18
C SER A 410 8.29 18.98 19.01
N VAL A 411 8.25 19.61 17.84
CA VAL A 411 7.77 19.02 16.60
C VAL A 411 8.95 18.40 15.84
N GLU A 412 8.79 17.15 15.41
CA GLU A 412 9.73 16.46 14.53
C GLU A 412 9.45 16.75 13.06
N GLU A 413 8.18 16.66 12.69
CA GLU A 413 7.68 16.97 11.35
C GLU A 413 6.29 17.61 11.46
N LEU A 414 6.03 18.58 10.58
CA LEU A 414 4.73 19.25 10.44
C LEU A 414 4.31 19.17 8.98
N GLU A 415 3.13 18.64 8.72
CA GLU A 415 2.53 18.65 7.39
C GLU A 415 1.16 19.34 7.44
N VAL A 416 0.88 20.20 6.47
CA VAL A 416 -0.44 20.81 6.29
C VAL A 416 -0.94 20.48 4.90
N PHE A 417 -2.15 19.92 4.84
CA PHE A 417 -2.84 19.54 3.62
C PHE A 417 -4.03 20.45 3.40
N GLN A 418 -4.21 20.94 2.17
CA GLN A 418 -5.48 21.51 1.74
C GLN A 418 -6.36 20.38 1.21
N ILE A 419 -7.57 20.29 1.73
CA ILE A 419 -8.56 19.27 1.39
C ILE A 419 -9.40 19.77 0.23
N ILE A 420 -9.32 19.06 -0.89
CA ILE A 420 -10.11 19.34 -2.09
C ILE A 420 -11.09 18.19 -2.26
N LYS A 421 -12.40 18.49 -2.25
CA LYS A 421 -13.44 17.52 -2.56
C LYS A 421 -13.42 17.22 -4.06
N CYS A 422 -13.24 15.96 -4.44
CA CYS A 422 -13.14 15.51 -5.83
C CYS A 422 -14.48 14.97 -6.36
#